data_AF-A0A1Q7VQY9-F1
#
_entry.id   AF-A0A1Q7VQY9-F1
#
_cell.length_a   1.000
_cell.length_b   1.000
_cell.length_c   1.000
_cell.angle_alpha   90.00
_cell.angle_beta   90.00
_cell.angle_gamma   90.00
#
_symmetry.space_group_name_H-M   'P 1'
#
loop_
_entity.id
_entity.type
_entity.pdbx_description
1 polymer ?
#
loop_
_entity_poly.entity_id
_entity_poly.type
_entity_poly.pdbx_seq_one_letter_code
_entity_poly.pdbx_strand_id
1 'polypeptide(L)'
;MAQTAGLGAMSAIHAIEKPRDYSARVHRLLKGLPHDDFYRFVVDVFDSIEQANEPAIVDFHTEVTVSEAARLLGVSRPTLYRLIDAGELTTRRVAGTHKQMVPLTEVQRLRESTAAKDAALAEIDAAVAEGFPY
;
A
#
# COMPACT_ATOMS: atom_id res chain seq x y z
N MET A 1 -29.82 -8.55 -31.31
CA MET A 1 -30.26 -8.18 -29.95
C MET A 1 -30.00 -9.34 -29.01
N ALA A 2 -29.00 -9.21 -28.13
CA ALA A 2 -28.79 -9.99 -26.89
C ALA A 2 -27.71 -9.22 -26.10
N GLN A 3 -28.12 -8.17 -25.38
CA GLN A 3 -28.23 -8.11 -23.91
C GLN A 3 -26.91 -8.35 -23.16
N THR A 4 -26.41 -7.23 -22.66
CA THR A 4 -25.35 -6.99 -21.69
C THR A 4 -25.62 -7.70 -20.36
N ALA A 5 -24.81 -8.72 -20.04
CA ALA A 5 -24.75 -9.32 -18.71
C ALA A 5 -23.29 -9.57 -18.30
N GLY A 6 -22.49 -8.49 -18.26
CA GLY A 6 -21.07 -8.54 -17.86
C GLY A 6 -20.72 -7.71 -16.63
N LEU A 7 -21.64 -6.93 -16.08
CA LEU A 7 -21.34 -5.93 -15.05
C LEU A 7 -21.71 -6.34 -13.61
N GLY A 8 -22.10 -7.60 -13.38
CA GLY A 8 -22.46 -8.11 -12.05
C GLY A 8 -21.29 -8.69 -11.24
N ALA A 9 -20.23 -9.15 -11.89
CA ALA A 9 -19.13 -9.85 -11.23
C ALA A 9 -18.10 -8.90 -10.58
N MET A 10 -17.95 -7.66 -11.08
CA MET A 10 -16.95 -6.72 -10.54
C MET A 10 -17.32 -6.13 -9.18
N SER A 11 -18.59 -6.21 -8.76
CA SER A 11 -19.01 -5.70 -7.45
C SER A 11 -18.86 -6.70 -6.30
N ALA A 12 -18.62 -7.98 -6.60
CA ALA A 12 -18.64 -9.05 -5.59
C ALA A 12 -17.27 -9.34 -4.95
N ILE A 13 -16.17 -8.90 -5.58
CA ILE A 13 -14.81 -9.19 -5.07
C ILE A 13 -14.47 -8.30 -3.87
N HIS A 14 -15.15 -7.17 -3.67
CA HIS A 14 -14.81 -6.20 -2.62
C HIS A 14 -15.41 -6.49 -1.24
N ALA A 15 -16.12 -7.60 -1.06
CA ALA A 15 -16.85 -7.92 0.17
C ALA A 15 -16.33 -9.16 0.93
N ILE A 16 -15.07 -9.55 0.75
CA ILE A 16 -14.44 -10.52 1.66
C ILE A 16 -13.84 -9.72 2.83
N GLU A 17 -14.61 -9.57 3.90
CA GLU A 17 -14.11 -9.04 5.17
C GLU A 17 -13.05 -10.04 5.69
N LYS A 18 -11.77 -9.77 5.39
CA LYS A 18 -10.68 -10.65 5.78
C LYS A 18 -10.59 -10.71 7.31
N PRO A 19 -10.44 -11.90 7.92
CA PRO A 19 -10.34 -12.03 9.37
C PRO A 19 -9.23 -11.12 9.92
N ARG A 20 -9.51 -10.40 11.01
CA ARG A 20 -8.59 -9.46 11.68
C ARG A 20 -7.21 -10.05 12.04
N ASP A 21 -7.05 -11.37 11.98
CA ASP A 21 -5.81 -12.06 12.33
C ASP A 21 -5.48 -13.22 11.36
N TYR A 22 -5.48 -12.91 10.06
CA TYR A 22 -5.08 -13.86 9.01
C TYR A 22 -3.66 -14.41 9.23
N SER A 23 -2.74 -13.54 9.68
CA SER A 23 -1.33 -13.86 9.92
C SER A 23 -1.14 -14.88 11.05
N ALA A 24 -1.77 -14.70 12.22
CA ALA A 24 -1.59 -15.66 13.32
C ALA A 24 -2.20 -17.03 13.03
N ARG A 25 -3.28 -17.09 12.24
CA ARG A 25 -3.90 -18.35 11.84
C ARG A 25 -3.02 -19.13 10.87
N VAL A 26 -2.46 -18.47 9.85
CA VAL A 26 -1.51 -19.08 8.92
C VAL A 26 -0.25 -19.51 9.67
N HIS A 27 0.31 -18.64 10.53
CA HIS A 27 1.50 -18.96 11.33
C HIS A 27 1.31 -20.20 12.22
N ARG A 28 0.12 -20.36 12.82
CA ARG A 28 -0.19 -21.54 13.65
C ARG A 28 -0.30 -22.82 12.82
N LEU A 29 -0.92 -22.74 11.64
CA LEU A 29 -1.01 -23.87 10.71
C LEU A 29 0.39 -24.28 10.22
N LEU A 30 1.20 -23.32 9.78
CA LEU A 30 2.56 -23.57 9.31
C LEU A 30 3.48 -24.11 10.41
N LYS A 31 3.36 -23.60 11.65
CA LYS A 31 4.12 -24.11 12.79
C LYS A 31 3.79 -25.56 13.17
N GLY A 32 2.60 -26.05 12.82
CA GLY A 32 2.18 -27.43 13.08
C GLY A 32 2.58 -28.42 11.99
N LEU A 33 3.10 -27.94 10.86
CA LEU A 33 3.47 -28.80 9.75
C LEU A 33 4.84 -29.46 10.00
N PRO A 34 4.99 -30.75 9.66
CA PRO A 34 6.30 -31.35 9.49
C PRO A 34 7.17 -30.53 8.52
N HIS A 35 8.47 -30.45 8.77
CA HIS A 35 9.37 -29.60 8.00
C HIS A 35 9.34 -29.90 6.48
N ASP A 36 9.18 -31.17 6.12
CA ASP A 36 9.11 -31.60 4.72
C ASP A 36 7.78 -31.23 4.04
N ASP A 37 6.70 -31.09 4.82
CA ASP A 37 5.37 -30.71 4.32
C ASP A 37 5.27 -29.20 4.04
N PHE A 38 6.13 -28.38 4.66
CA PHE A 38 6.20 -26.95 4.38
C PHE A 38 6.67 -26.69 2.94
N TYR A 39 7.72 -27.41 2.50
CA TYR A 39 8.23 -27.25 1.14
C TYR A 39 7.16 -27.63 0.10
N ARG A 40 6.48 -28.76 0.30
CA ARG A 40 5.38 -29.18 -0.57
C ARG A 40 4.23 -28.17 -0.57
N PHE A 41 3.84 -27.67 0.61
CA PHE A 41 2.81 -26.63 0.71
C PHE A 41 3.17 -25.36 -0.06
N VAL A 42 4.43 -24.92 0.02
CA VAL A 42 4.89 -23.74 -0.73
C VAL A 42 4.79 -24.00 -2.23
N VAL A 43 5.27 -25.15 -2.71
CA VAL A 43 5.20 -25.54 -4.14
C VAL A 43 3.74 -25.60 -4.60
N ASP A 44 2.86 -26.28 -3.85
CA ASP A 44 1.43 -26.42 -4.19
C ASP A 44 0.73 -25.05 -4.29
N VAL A 45 1.08 -24.09 -3.42
CA VAL A 45 0.55 -22.73 -3.47
C VAL A 45 1.02 -22.02 -4.74
N PHE A 46 2.30 -22.11 -5.10
CA PHE A 46 2.81 -21.50 -6.34
C PHE A 46 2.16 -22.11 -7.58
N ASP A 47 2.03 -23.43 -7.65
CA ASP A 47 1.36 -24.14 -8.75
C ASP A 47 -0.10 -23.72 -8.88
N SER A 48 -0.78 -23.50 -7.75
CA SER A 48 -2.18 -23.04 -7.73
C SER A 48 -2.34 -21.61 -8.25
N ILE A 49 -1.33 -20.75 -8.04
CA ILE A 49 -1.29 -19.38 -8.56
C ILE A 49 -0.98 -19.39 -10.06
N GLU A 50 -0.16 -20.32 -10.54
CA GLU A 50 0.19 -20.46 -11.95
C GLU A 50 -0.95 -21.05 -12.79
N GLN A 51 -1.69 -22.02 -12.26
CA GLN A 51 -2.84 -22.64 -12.94
C GLN A 51 -4.09 -21.76 -12.94
N ALA A 52 -4.25 -20.90 -11.93
CA ALA A 52 -5.20 -19.81 -12.00
C ALA A 52 -4.65 -18.80 -13.02
N ASN A 53 -5.16 -18.81 -14.25
CA ASN A 53 -4.88 -17.81 -15.30
C ASN A 53 -5.24 -16.35 -14.91
N GLU A 54 -5.51 -16.11 -13.64
CA GLU A 54 -5.73 -14.83 -13.02
C GLU A 54 -4.74 -14.79 -11.85
N PRO A 55 -3.73 -13.89 -11.86
CA PRO A 55 -2.80 -13.81 -10.76
C PRO A 55 -3.63 -13.64 -9.49
N ALA A 56 -3.44 -14.53 -8.51
CA ALA A 56 -3.99 -14.31 -7.19
C ALA A 56 -3.37 -13.01 -6.69
N ILE A 57 -4.06 -11.89 -6.92
CA ILE A 57 -3.68 -10.58 -6.40
C ILE A 57 -3.90 -10.70 -4.90
N VAL A 58 -2.89 -11.23 -4.22
CA VAL A 58 -2.77 -11.09 -2.79
C VAL A 58 -2.46 -9.61 -2.59
N ASP A 59 -3.51 -8.84 -2.33
CA ASP A 59 -3.41 -7.46 -1.88
C ASP A 59 -2.66 -7.45 -0.54
N PHE A 60 -1.34 -7.40 -0.64
CA PHE A 60 -0.42 -7.21 0.47
C PHE A 60 -0.42 -5.73 0.79
N HIS A 61 -1.20 -5.33 1.79
CA HIS A 61 -1.15 -4.01 2.41
C HIS A 61 -1.08 -2.83 1.42
N THR A 62 -2.06 -2.72 0.51
CA THR A 62 -2.22 -1.51 -0.34
C THR A 62 -2.39 -0.22 0.46
N GLU A 63 -2.69 -0.30 1.75
CA GLU A 63 -2.85 0.85 2.63
C GLU A 63 -2.05 0.69 3.93
N VAL A 64 -1.53 1.81 4.43
CA VAL A 64 -0.80 1.94 5.69
C VAL A 64 -1.53 2.91 6.62
N THR A 65 -1.27 2.87 7.92
CA THR A 65 -1.80 3.91 8.81
C THR A 65 -1.19 5.28 8.49
N VAL A 66 -1.89 6.37 8.83
CA VAL A 66 -1.32 7.73 8.75
C VAL A 66 0.01 7.83 9.51
N SER A 67 0.13 7.15 10.64
CA SER A 67 1.37 7.11 11.43
C SER A 67 2.53 6.41 10.70
N GLU A 68 2.24 5.31 10.00
CA GLU A 68 3.24 4.58 9.19
C GLU A 68 3.61 5.36 7.94
N ALA A 69 2.64 5.96 7.24
CA ALA A 69 2.88 6.84 6.12
C ALA A 69 3.80 8.01 6.51
N ALA A 70 3.55 8.65 7.66
CA ALA A 70 4.41 9.73 8.16
C ALA A 70 5.85 9.24 8.40
N ARG A 71 6.01 8.04 8.98
CA ARG A 71 7.32 7.42 9.18
C ARG A 71 8.02 7.11 7.84
N LEU A 72 7.29 6.58 6.86
CA LEU A 72 7.81 6.28 5.52
C LEU A 72 8.22 7.54 4.76
N LEU A 73 7.50 8.64 4.93
CA LEU A 73 7.78 9.94 4.31
C LEU A 73 8.87 10.72 5.06
N GLY A 74 9.29 10.27 6.25
CA GLY A 74 10.24 11.02 7.08
C GLY A 74 9.68 12.33 7.63
N VAL A 75 8.35 12.47 7.71
CA VAL A 75 7.68 13.69 8.16
C VAL A 75 6.98 13.49 9.51
N SER A 76 6.64 14.61 10.15
CA SER A 76 5.84 14.57 11.38
C SER A 76 4.40 14.12 11.08
N ARG A 77 3.77 13.40 12.02
CA ARG A 77 2.34 13.04 11.91
C ARG A 77 1.43 14.27 11.75
N PRO A 78 1.63 15.39 12.50
CA PRO A 78 0.87 16.62 12.29
C PRO A 78 0.95 17.15 10.85
N THR A 79 2.12 17.09 10.21
CA THR A 79 2.29 17.49 8.81
C THR A 79 1.37 16.68 7.90
N LEU A 80 1.33 15.36 8.10
CA LEU A 80 0.50 14.49 7.28
C LEU A 80 -0.99 14.73 7.50
N TYR A 81 -1.42 14.99 8.75
CA TYR A 81 -2.80 15.38 9.04
C TYR A 81 -3.20 16.70 8.37
N ARG A 82 -2.30 17.69 8.30
CA ARG A 82 -2.58 18.94 7.58
C ARG A 82 -2.85 18.71 6.09
N LEU A 83 -2.14 17.77 5.45
CA LEU A 83 -2.40 17.41 4.05
C LEU A 83 -3.75 16.72 3.87
N ILE A 84 -4.15 15.89 4.85
CA ILE A 84 -5.47 15.25 4.86
C ILE A 84 -6.58 16.31 5.02
N ASP A 85 -6.42 17.22 5.98
CA ASP A 85 -7.38 18.28 6.26
C ASP A 85 -7.50 19.27 5.09
N ALA A 86 -6.42 19.48 4.34
CA ALA A 86 -6.40 20.28 3.11
C ALA A 86 -7.00 19.56 1.89
N GLY A 87 -7.32 18.26 2.01
CA GLY A 87 -7.79 17.44 0.88
C GLY A 87 -6.69 17.07 -0.13
N GLU A 88 -5.43 17.32 0.21
CA GLU A 88 -4.27 17.01 -0.63
C GLU A 88 -3.76 15.58 -0.47
N LEU A 89 -4.21 14.86 0.57
CA LEU A 89 -3.92 13.45 0.80
C LEU A 89 -5.22 12.65 0.97
N THR A 90 -5.45 11.72 0.06
CA THR A 90 -6.63 10.85 0.13
C THR A 90 -6.46 9.79 1.21
N THR A 91 -7.46 9.64 2.08
CA THR A 91 -7.48 8.62 3.13
C THR A 91 -8.83 7.92 3.21
N ARG A 92 -8.80 6.69 3.73
CA ARG A 92 -10.00 5.90 4.04
C ARG A 92 -10.14 5.75 5.54
N ARG A 93 -11.31 6.10 6.07
CA ARG A 93 -11.65 5.81 7.48
C ARG A 93 -12.05 4.35 7.64
N VAL A 94 -11.53 3.69 8.67
CA VAL A 94 -11.95 2.34 9.04
C VAL A 94 -13.27 2.41 9.80
N ALA A 95 -14.31 1.72 9.33
CA ALA A 95 -15.62 1.73 9.96
C ALA A 95 -15.54 1.33 11.45
N GLY A 96 -16.18 2.12 12.31
CA GLY A 96 -16.17 1.88 13.77
C GLY A 96 -14.83 2.18 14.46
N THR A 97 -13.88 2.88 13.82
CA THR A 97 -12.63 3.33 14.46
C THR A 97 -12.22 4.72 13.97
N HIS A 98 -11.46 5.47 14.79
CA HIS A 98 -10.81 6.72 14.36
C HIS A 98 -9.59 6.50 13.45
N LYS A 99 -9.27 5.25 13.10
CA LYS A 99 -8.13 4.91 12.27
C LYS A 99 -8.38 5.36 10.84
N GLN A 100 -7.41 6.09 10.29
CA GLN A 100 -7.34 6.44 8.88
C GLN A 100 -6.22 5.64 8.22
N MET A 101 -6.53 5.13 7.03
CA MET A 101 -5.65 4.34 6.20
C MET A 101 -5.29 5.19 4.97
N VAL A 102 -4.02 5.18 4.60
CA VAL A 102 -3.45 5.92 3.49
C VAL A 102 -3.01 4.90 2.44
N PRO A 103 -3.49 4.98 1.19
CA PRO A 103 -3.01 4.14 0.11
C PRO A 103 -1.50 4.31 -0.12
N LEU A 104 -0.77 3.24 -0.38
CA LEU A 104 0.67 3.30 -0.67
C LEU A 104 0.96 4.09 -1.94
N THR A 105 0.04 4.12 -2.91
CA THR A 105 0.12 4.96 -4.10
C THR A 105 0.20 6.45 -3.76
N GLU A 106 -0.57 6.90 -2.76
CA GLU A 106 -0.49 8.28 -2.26
C GLU A 106 0.84 8.56 -1.54
N VAL A 107 1.35 7.58 -0.78
CA VAL A 107 2.65 7.69 -0.12
C VAL A 107 3.76 7.84 -1.18
N GLN A 108 3.71 7.07 -2.26
CA GLN A 108 4.65 7.15 -3.38
C GLN A 108 4.56 8.51 -4.09
N ARG A 109 3.34 8.97 -4.43
CA ARG A 109 3.11 10.28 -5.04
C ARG A 109 3.73 11.42 -4.23
N LEU A 110 3.56 11.40 -2.90
CA LEU A 110 4.13 12.42 -2.03
C LEU A 110 5.66 12.34 -1.98
N ARG A 111 6.26 11.14 -1.95
CA ARG A 111 7.72 10.98 -2.01
C ARG A 111 8.32 11.55 -3.29
N GLU A 112 7.68 11.30 -4.43
CA GLU A 112 8.12 11.81 -5.72
C GLU A 112 8.03 13.33 -5.77
N SER A 113 6.94 13.91 -5.24
CA SER A 113 6.79 15.36 -5.16
C SER A 113 7.85 16.02 -4.26
N THR A 114 8.18 15.42 -3.11
CA THR A 114 9.26 15.93 -2.25
C THR A 114 10.62 15.82 -2.93
N ALA A 115 10.91 14.68 -3.56
CA ALA A 115 12.18 14.49 -4.27
C ALA A 115 12.36 15.49 -5.42
N ALA A 116 11.29 15.79 -6.16
CA ALA A 116 11.32 16.79 -7.23
C ALA A 116 11.59 18.20 -6.68
N LYS A 117 11.01 18.55 -5.52
CA LYS A 117 11.25 19.84 -4.85
C LYS A 117 12.68 19.96 -4.34
N ASP A 118 13.19 18.91 -3.71
CA ASP A 118 14.55 18.88 -3.19
C ASP A 118 15.59 18.98 -4.33
N ALA A 119 15.32 18.33 -5.47
CA ALA A 119 16.16 18.44 -6.66
C ALA A 119 16.18 19.87 -7.24
N ALA A 120 15.01 20.51 -7.36
CA ALA A 120 14.92 21.90 -7.82
C ALA A 120 15.62 22.88 -6.86
N LEU A 121 15.52 22.64 -5.55
CA LEU A 121 16.21 23.45 -4.55
C LEU A 121 17.73 23.29 -4.65
N ALA A 122 18.22 22.06 -4.83
CA ALA A 122 19.64 21.79 -5.02
C ALA A 122 20.21 22.46 -6.28
N GLU A 123 19.43 22.57 -7.36
CA GLU A 123 19.83 23.29 -8.57
C GLU A 123 19.99 24.79 -8.30
N ILE A 124 19.07 25.39 -7.54
CA ILE A 124 19.16 26.80 -7.13
C ILE A 124 20.38 27.00 -6.23
N ASP A 125 20.58 26.15 -5.23
CA ASP A 125 21.72 26.25 -4.31
C ASP A 125 23.06 26.09 -5.06
N ALA A 126 23.12 25.22 -6.07
CA ALA A 126 24.30 25.06 -6.93
C ALA A 126 24.56 26.31 -7.78
N ALA A 127 23.53 26.88 -8.40
CA ALA A 127 23.67 28.12 -9.19
C ALA A 127 24.10 29.32 -8.33
N VAL A 128 23.64 29.39 -7.08
CA VAL A 128 24.04 30.40 -6.10
C VAL A 128 25.50 30.22 -5.68
N ALA A 129 25.97 28.98 -5.51
CA ALA A 129 27.35 28.67 -5.16
C ALA A 129 28.35 29.02 -6.29
N GLU A 130 27.94 28.94 -7.56
CA GLU A 130 28.77 29.32 -8.71
C GLU A 130 28.80 30.83 -9.00
N GLY A 131 27.95 31.63 -8.34
CA GLY A 131 27.65 33.03 -8.71
C GLY A 131 28.20 34.14 -7.81
N PHE A 132 29.02 33.87 -6.79
CA PHE A 132 29.56 34.92 -5.91
C PHE A 132 31.10 35.00 -5.94
N PRO A 133 31.70 35.72 -6.90
CA PRO A 133 33.04 36.25 -6.73
C PRO A 133 32.99 37.43 -5.75
N TYR A 134 33.79 37.35 -4.68
CA TYR A 134 34.16 38.54 -3.89
C TYR A 134 35.10 39.44 -4.69
#